data_AF-A0A9P7YEI4-F1
#
_entry.id   AF-A0A9P7YEI4-F1
#
_cell.length_a   1.000
_cell.length_b   1.000
_cell.length_c   1.000
_cell.angle_alpha   90.00
_cell.angle_beta   90.00
_cell.angle_gamma   90.00
#
_symmetry.space_group_name_H-M   'P 1'
#
loop_
_entity.id
_entity.type
_entity.pdbx_description
1 polymer ?
#
loop_
_entity_poly.entity_id
_entity_poly.type
_entity_poly.pdbx_seq_one_letter_code
_entity_poly.pdbx_strand_id
1 'polypeptide(L)'
;VNMDGMGPPGDRGRGWQGNVRAYHTNENHGHGKVLAEVVFRGDRGQTFFDVSAIKTSPNNNDGIDWMFPNRDHDHTKLCGCNSFPCGNVYITVADNNKPGLTKSTWDNEIIVEIRLTTHSISI
;
A
#
# COMPACT_ATOMS: atom_id res chain seq x y z
N VAL A 1 17.11 3.72 4.87
CA VAL A 1 15.78 3.65 5.51
C VAL A 1 15.94 2.88 6.79
N ASN A 2 15.54 3.45 7.91
CA ASN A 2 16.08 3.09 9.20
C ASN A 2 15.03 2.41 10.08
N MET A 3 14.84 1.11 9.88
CA MET A 3 13.92 0.32 10.71
C MET A 3 14.56 -0.14 12.04
N ASP A 4 15.86 0.12 12.25
CA ASP A 4 16.67 -0.37 13.39
C ASP A 4 17.36 0.74 14.21
N GLY A 5 17.27 2.01 13.79
CA GLY A 5 18.03 3.12 14.40
C GLY A 5 19.41 3.41 13.77
N MET A 6 19.88 2.68 12.75
CA MET A 6 21.18 2.81 12.08
C MET A 6 21.20 3.51 10.70
N GLY A 7 20.26 4.42 10.42
CA GLY A 7 20.31 5.33 9.26
C GLY A 7 21.42 6.38 9.39
N PRO A 8 21.80 7.07 8.30
CA PRO A 8 22.73 8.18 8.33
C PRO A 8 22.31 9.18 9.42
N PRO A 9 23.24 9.80 10.18
CA PRO A 9 22.91 10.63 11.33
C PRO A 9 21.84 11.72 11.10
N GLY A 10 21.69 12.22 9.86
CA GLY A 10 20.67 13.21 9.48
C GLY A 10 19.24 12.69 9.28
N ASP A 11 19.02 11.38 9.32
CA ASP A 11 17.71 10.75 9.06
C ASP A 11 17.13 10.00 10.26
N ARG A 12 17.80 10.06 11.42
CA ARG A 12 17.42 9.31 12.63
C ARG A 12 16.15 9.83 13.32
N GLY A 13 15.55 10.91 12.82
CA GLY A 13 14.25 11.45 13.23
C GLY A 13 13.18 11.42 12.14
N ARG A 14 13.50 10.91 10.94
CA ARG A 14 12.56 10.80 9.83
C ARG A 14 12.03 9.38 9.75
N GLY A 15 10.71 9.27 9.67
CA GLY A 15 9.99 8.03 9.43
C GLY A 15 10.47 7.27 8.19
N TRP A 16 10.18 5.97 8.13
CA TRP A 16 10.40 5.19 6.91
C TRP A 16 9.28 5.49 5.92
N GLN A 17 9.63 5.81 4.67
CA GLN A 17 8.67 5.89 3.57
C GLN A 17 9.10 4.91 2.48
N GLY A 18 8.14 4.18 1.91
CA GLY A 18 8.40 3.32 0.78
C GLY A 18 7.14 2.70 0.19
N ASN A 19 7.36 1.96 -0.89
CA ASN A 19 6.31 1.30 -1.65
C ASN A 19 6.57 -0.20 -1.65
N VAL A 20 5.52 -1.01 -1.61
CA VAL A 20 5.57 -2.47 -1.67
C VAL A 20 4.77 -2.96 -2.87
N ARG A 21 5.32 -3.96 -3.58
CA ARG A 21 4.64 -4.67 -4.67
C ARG A 21 4.73 -6.15 -4.40
N ALA A 22 3.63 -6.86 -4.63
CA ALA A 22 3.58 -8.31 -4.58
C ALA A 22 3.51 -8.88 -6.00
N TYR A 23 4.36 -9.87 -6.26
CA TYR A 23 4.43 -10.62 -7.51
C TYR A 23 4.28 -12.10 -7.20
N HIS A 24 3.73 -12.85 -8.15
CA HIS A 24 3.78 -14.31 -8.07
C HIS A 24 5.22 -14.80 -8.22
N THR A 25 5.51 -15.96 -7.64
CA THR A 25 6.81 -16.62 -7.83
C THR A 25 7.08 -16.82 -9.33
N ASN A 26 8.28 -16.43 -9.78
CA ASN A 26 8.71 -16.47 -11.18
C ASN A 26 7.99 -15.50 -12.13
N GLU A 27 7.17 -14.58 -11.61
CA GLU A 27 6.57 -13.53 -12.44
C GLU A 27 7.61 -12.49 -12.86
N ASN A 28 7.44 -11.93 -14.06
CA ASN A 28 8.27 -10.82 -14.52
C ASN A 28 7.98 -9.53 -13.73
N HIS A 29 8.98 -9.07 -12.98
CA HIS A 29 8.90 -7.85 -12.16
C HIS A 29 8.72 -6.55 -12.97
N GLY A 30 8.83 -6.59 -14.31
CA GLY A 30 8.59 -5.44 -15.18
C GLY A 30 7.10 -5.09 -15.37
N HIS A 31 6.18 -5.99 -15.03
CA HIS A 31 4.74 -5.72 -15.12
C HIS A 31 4.28 -4.82 -13.96
N GLY A 32 3.42 -3.85 -14.26
CA GLY A 32 2.81 -3.01 -13.23
C GLY A 32 1.94 -3.85 -12.29
N LYS A 33 2.10 -3.67 -10.98
CA LYS A 33 1.23 -4.25 -9.93
C LYS A 33 0.64 -3.15 -9.07
N VAL A 34 -0.59 -3.37 -8.62
CA VAL A 34 -1.17 -2.49 -7.59
C VAL A 34 -0.22 -2.49 -6.41
N LEU A 35 0.09 -1.30 -5.93
CA LEU A 35 1.16 -1.08 -4.97
C LEU A 35 0.60 -0.55 -3.65
N ALA A 36 1.27 -0.93 -2.56
CA ALA A 36 1.08 -0.34 -1.25
C ALA A 36 2.07 0.81 -1.07
N GLU A 37 1.62 1.93 -0.53
CA GLU A 37 2.47 3.06 -0.11
C GLU A 37 2.30 3.25 1.40
N VAL A 38 3.39 3.48 2.10
CA VAL A 38 3.36 3.66 3.55
C VAL A 38 4.49 4.55 4.03
N VAL A 39 4.14 5.42 4.98
CA VAL A 39 5.04 6.27 5.74
C VAL A 39 4.85 5.94 7.23
N PHE A 40 5.78 5.20 7.82
CA PHE A 40 5.82 4.96 9.26
C PHE A 40 6.43 6.16 9.97
N ARG A 41 5.83 6.62 11.07
CA ARG A 41 6.31 7.78 11.84
C ARG A 41 6.51 9.03 10.96
N GLY A 42 5.52 9.31 10.13
CA GLY A 42 5.42 10.51 9.30
C GLY A 42 5.02 11.75 10.12
N ASP A 43 4.13 12.57 9.58
CA ASP A 43 3.68 13.78 10.27
C ASP A 43 3.11 13.48 11.66
N ARG A 44 3.60 14.22 12.66
CA ARG A 44 3.27 14.05 14.09
C ARG A 44 3.47 12.62 14.63
N GLY A 45 4.30 11.81 13.97
CA GLY A 45 4.58 10.43 14.36
C GLY A 45 3.50 9.41 13.98
N GLN A 46 2.47 9.80 13.21
CA GLN A 46 1.47 8.87 12.68
C GLN A 46 2.05 8.00 11.56
N THR A 47 1.43 6.86 11.35
CA THR A 47 1.62 6.05 10.14
C THR A 47 0.59 6.45 9.11
N PHE A 48 1.03 6.75 7.89
CA PHE A 48 0.17 7.04 6.74
C PHE A 48 0.31 5.93 5.71
N PHE A 49 -0.79 5.56 5.05
CA PHE A 49 -0.76 4.48 4.06
C PHE A 49 -1.87 4.62 3.03
N ASP A 50 -1.63 4.07 1.84
CA ASP A 50 -2.64 3.90 0.80
C ASP A 50 -2.31 2.78 -0.19
N VAL A 51 -3.35 2.29 -0.87
CA VAL A 51 -3.28 1.41 -2.01
C VAL A 51 -3.40 2.25 -3.28
N SER A 52 -2.45 2.05 -4.19
CA SER A 52 -2.25 2.89 -5.35
C SER A 52 -2.17 2.04 -6.62
N ALA A 53 -3.04 2.36 -7.56
CA ALA A 53 -3.05 1.81 -8.91
C ALA A 53 -2.49 2.81 -9.94
N ILE A 54 -2.02 4.00 -9.52
CA ILE A 54 -1.55 5.08 -10.41
C ILE A 54 -0.48 4.61 -11.41
N LYS A 55 0.45 3.76 -10.97
CA LYS A 55 1.55 3.25 -11.80
C LYS A 55 1.17 1.98 -12.58
N THR A 56 -0.12 1.68 -12.63
CA THR A 56 -0.69 0.51 -13.31
C THR A 56 -1.90 0.86 -14.14
N SER A 57 -2.43 -0.12 -14.88
CA SER A 57 -3.77 0.01 -15.46
C SER A 57 -4.81 0.15 -14.34
N PRO A 58 -5.80 1.07 -14.45
CA PRO A 58 -6.90 1.22 -13.49
C PRO A 58 -7.71 -0.06 -13.24
N ASN A 59 -7.65 -1.01 -14.18
CA ASN A 59 -8.35 -2.30 -14.11
C ASN A 59 -7.43 -3.44 -13.69
N ASN A 60 -6.19 -3.14 -13.26
CA ASN A 60 -5.28 -4.15 -12.79
C ASN A 60 -5.74 -4.68 -11.43
N ASN A 61 -6.01 -5.97 -11.37
CA ASN A 61 -6.48 -6.66 -10.18
C ASN A 61 -5.39 -7.53 -9.55
N ASP A 62 -4.14 -7.36 -9.98
CA ASP A 62 -3.01 -8.11 -9.45
C ASP A 62 -2.14 -7.29 -8.51
N GLY A 63 -1.72 -7.92 -7.42
CA GLY A 63 -0.81 -7.35 -6.43
C GLY A 63 -1.51 -7.13 -5.09
N ILE A 64 -1.39 -5.92 -4.56
CA ILE A 64 -1.98 -5.54 -3.28
C ILE A 64 -3.49 -5.29 -3.45
N ASP A 65 -4.32 -5.95 -2.64
CA ASP A 65 -5.77 -5.74 -2.58
C ASP A 65 -6.16 -4.77 -1.48
N TRP A 66 -5.65 -4.99 -0.26
CA TRP A 66 -6.02 -4.20 0.93
C TRP A 66 -4.81 -3.83 1.78
N MET A 67 -4.95 -2.69 2.47
CA MET A 67 -4.09 -2.25 3.55
C MET A 67 -4.95 -1.76 4.71
N PHE A 68 -4.57 -2.15 5.92
CA PHE A 68 -5.22 -1.71 7.15
C PHE A 68 -4.31 -1.91 8.37
N PRO A 69 -4.51 -1.16 9.45
CA PRO A 69 -3.68 -1.26 10.65
C PRO A 69 -3.97 -2.55 11.44
N ASN A 70 -2.96 -3.07 12.14
CA ASN A 70 -3.07 -4.33 12.88
C ASN A 70 -3.97 -4.25 14.14
N ARG A 71 -4.02 -3.10 14.83
CA ARG A 71 -4.75 -2.92 16.10
C ARG A 71 -5.94 -1.98 15.98
N ASP A 72 -5.86 -0.99 15.09
CA ASP A 72 -6.93 0.00 14.83
C ASP A 72 -7.95 -0.52 13.79
N HIS A 73 -8.79 -1.48 14.19
CA HIS A 73 -9.74 -2.16 13.31
C HIS A 73 -10.94 -1.30 12.81
N ASP A 74 -10.85 0.02 12.86
CA ASP A 74 -11.88 0.90 12.31
C ASP A 74 -11.99 0.70 10.79
N HIS A 75 -13.21 0.37 10.31
CA HIS A 75 -13.50 0.18 8.89
C HIS A 75 -13.18 1.43 8.04
N THR A 76 -13.15 2.63 8.62
CA THR A 76 -12.75 3.85 7.91
C THR A 76 -11.26 3.86 7.51
N LYS A 77 -10.46 2.99 8.12
CA LYS A 77 -9.02 2.80 7.88
C LYS A 77 -8.72 1.71 6.84
N LEU A 78 -9.73 1.04 6.30
CA LEU A 78 -9.56 0.14 5.17
C LEU A 78 -9.21 0.95 3.92
N CYS A 79 -8.09 0.61 3.28
CA CYS A 79 -7.67 1.16 2.00
C CYS A 79 -7.47 0.02 1.01
N GLY A 80 -7.92 0.17 -0.24
CA GLY A 80 -7.94 -0.94 -1.20
C GLY A 80 -9.34 -1.40 -1.62
N CYS A 81 -9.39 -2.50 -2.37
CA CYS A 81 -10.62 -3.18 -2.77
C CYS A 81 -10.40 -4.56 -3.39
N ASN A 82 -11.49 -5.33 -3.43
CA ASN A 82 -11.53 -6.62 -4.13
C ASN A 82 -11.61 -6.48 -5.65
N SER A 83 -11.93 -5.32 -6.21
CA SER A 83 -11.98 -5.15 -7.65
C SER A 83 -11.62 -3.72 -8.00
N PHE A 84 -10.60 -3.55 -8.82
CA PHE A 84 -10.15 -2.25 -9.30
C PHE A 84 -10.86 -1.90 -10.61
N PRO A 85 -11.23 -0.62 -10.82
CA PRO A 85 -11.04 0.52 -9.91
C PRO A 85 -12.11 0.60 -8.80
N CYS A 86 -11.79 1.28 -7.69
CA CYS A 86 -12.73 1.52 -6.59
C CYS A 86 -12.51 2.87 -5.91
N GLY A 87 -13.42 3.27 -5.01
CA GLY A 87 -13.40 4.59 -4.36
C GLY A 87 -12.36 4.78 -3.25
N ASN A 88 -11.68 3.72 -2.82
CA ASN A 88 -10.76 3.72 -1.67
C ASN A 88 -9.27 3.60 -2.09
N VAL A 89 -8.95 3.91 -3.35
CA VAL A 89 -7.59 3.77 -3.91
C VAL A 89 -7.23 4.96 -4.79
N TYR A 90 -5.93 5.23 -4.90
CA TYR A 90 -5.40 6.19 -5.86
C TYR A 90 -5.33 5.57 -7.25
N ILE A 91 -6.07 6.09 -8.24
CA ILE A 91 -6.11 5.54 -9.61
C ILE A 91 -5.32 6.43 -10.57
N THR A 92 -5.36 7.74 -10.37
CA THR A 92 -4.67 8.74 -11.19
C THR A 92 -4.03 9.82 -10.32
N VAL A 93 -3.08 10.59 -10.86
CA VAL A 93 -2.48 11.74 -10.16
C VAL A 93 -3.55 12.80 -9.79
N ALA A 94 -4.65 12.87 -10.53
CA ALA A 94 -5.77 13.76 -10.22
C ALA A 94 -6.52 13.37 -8.94
N ASP A 95 -6.35 12.14 -8.45
CA ASP A 95 -6.99 11.67 -7.22
C ASP A 95 -6.33 12.23 -5.94
N ASN A 96 -5.18 12.90 -6.05
CA ASN A 96 -4.49 13.55 -4.92
C ASN A 96 -5.36 14.52 -4.12
N ASN A 97 -6.44 15.03 -4.71
CA ASN A 97 -7.38 15.94 -4.07
C ASN A 97 -8.65 15.25 -3.51
N LYS A 98 -8.80 13.93 -3.70
CA LYS A 98 -9.95 13.19 -3.17
C LYS A 98 -9.72 12.92 -1.67
N PRO A 99 -10.64 13.38 -0.79
CA PRO A 99 -10.49 13.17 0.64
C PRO A 99 -10.61 11.68 0.98
N GLY A 100 -9.73 11.21 1.87
CA GLY A 100 -9.85 9.88 2.48
C GLY A 100 -9.22 8.72 1.71
N LEU A 101 -8.41 8.98 0.68
CA LEU A 101 -7.63 7.94 0.00
C LEU A 101 -6.39 7.53 0.81
N THR A 102 -5.53 8.48 1.19
CA THR A 102 -4.52 8.26 2.24
C THR A 102 -5.20 8.14 3.60
N LYS A 103 -4.93 7.02 4.28
CA LYS A 103 -5.37 6.77 5.65
C LYS A 103 -4.24 7.07 6.62
N SER A 104 -4.59 7.32 7.87
CA SER A 104 -3.60 7.46 8.96
C SER A 104 -4.00 6.67 10.18
N THR A 105 -3.02 6.22 10.95
CA THR A 105 -3.19 5.48 12.20
C THR A 105 -2.01 5.77 13.14
N TRP A 106 -2.17 5.45 14.42
CA TRP A 106 -1.06 5.43 15.38
C TRP A 106 -0.35 4.08 15.43
N ASP A 107 -0.89 3.07 14.75
CA ASP A 107 -0.25 1.78 14.64
C ASP A 107 1.04 1.86 13.84
N ASN A 108 2.05 1.10 14.29
CA ASN A 108 3.33 0.95 13.59
C ASN A 108 3.39 -0.36 12.81
N GLU A 109 2.25 -1.01 12.61
CA GLU A 109 2.10 -2.27 11.91
C GLU A 109 0.91 -2.19 10.97
N ILE A 110 1.16 -2.42 9.69
CA ILE A 110 0.15 -2.43 8.63
C ILE A 110 0.06 -3.84 8.08
N ILE A 111 -1.16 -4.37 8.03
CA ILE A 111 -1.49 -5.62 7.37
C ILE A 111 -1.72 -5.30 5.89
N VAL A 112 -1.21 -6.19 5.03
CA VAL A 112 -1.38 -6.12 3.59
C VAL A 112 -1.98 -7.44 3.12
N GLU A 113 -3.11 -7.36 2.44
CA GLU A 113 -3.70 -8.51 1.76
C GLU A 113 -3.32 -8.50 0.29
N ILE A 114 -2.85 -9.65 -0.19
CA ILE A 114 -2.43 -9.86 -1.57
C ILE A 114 -3.40 -10.80 -2.25
N ARG A 115 -3.73 -10.51 -3.51
CA ARG A 115 -4.53 -11.44 -4.32
C ARG A 115 -3.68 -12.60 -4.78
N LEU A 116 -4.16 -13.81 -4.54
CA LEU A 116 -3.67 -14.99 -5.24
C LEU A 116 -4.56 -15.23 -6.48
N THR A 117 -4.07 -14.91 -7.69
CA THR A 117 -4.70 -15.43 -8.90
C THR A 117 -4.34 -16.91 -9.04
N THR A 118 -5.27 -17.79 -8.68
CA THR A 118 -5.16 -19.21 -9.02
C THR A 118 -5.25 -19.34 -10.54
N HIS A 119 -4.11 -19.57 -11.19
CA HIS A 119 -4.11 -20.04 -12.56
C HIS A 119 -4.66 -21.47 -12.52
N SER A 120 -5.86 -21.67 -13.06
CA SER A 120 -6.39 -23.01 -13.30
C SER A 120 -5.41 -23.73 -14.21
N ILE A 121 -4.66 -24.70 -13.67
CA ILE A 121 -3.97 -25.67 -14.49
C ILE A 121 -5.07 -26.54 -15.08
N SER A 122 -5.42 -26.31 -16.35
CA SER A 122 -6.16 -27.29 -17.13
C SER A 122 -5.24 -28.50 -17.32
N ILE A 123 -5.60 -29.62 -16.69
CA ILE A 123 -4.99 -30.95 -16.91
C ILE A 123 -5.63 -31.57 -18.15
#